data_AF-A0A7Z9HUL9-F1
#
_entry.id   AF-A0A7Z9HUL9-F1
#
_cell.length_a   1.000
_cell.length_b   1.000
_cell.length_c   1.000
_cell.angle_alpha   90.00
_cell.angle_beta   90.00
_cell.angle_gamma   90.00
#
_symmetry.space_group_name_H-M   'P 1'
#
loop_
_entity.id
_entity.type
_entity.pdbx_description
1 polymer ?
#
loop_
_entity_poly.entity_id
_entity_poly.type
_entity_poly.pdbx_seq_one_letter_code
_entity_poly.pdbx_strand_id
1 'polypeptide(L)'
;MSSEAPMEEKMRTCPSCRTPISVLASKCKFCGEIVGKPKEESRQLSINDLGGETVHHRALSSSVMDALESFRIEDEQGATDGEGYAELDELNSPESSELDKYDRTSSMSPRGSIAGPSAGSRLALVAKISVALVIVGVLAVKAPGFVKSTLDNESEARPEFANVNTAMTILEANGDSMEALEVAVGAVRNAPSPENLKIADDVLDVVALEIDALLNSKSWTTDTLKEASRLASKMVQVYPSQKSTEIKEEVNQENIDYRMWLAKIDPVANTVTFQLNSFGSPKVTVKRGELIAERFKLISISGAEFVKLEDTKRNNRSLECRAAGSPK
;
A
#
# COMPACT_ATOMS: atom_id res chain seq x y z
N MET A 1 -16.68 -32.97 33.74
CA MET A 1 -16.54 -31.58 33.26
C MET A 1 -15.06 -31.28 33.28
N SER A 2 -14.39 -31.47 32.15
CA SER A 2 -12.94 -31.29 32.04
C SER A 2 -12.64 -29.79 32.02
N SER A 3 -11.92 -29.33 33.05
CA SER A 3 -11.35 -27.99 33.13
C SER A 3 -10.11 -27.94 32.24
N GLU A 4 -10.29 -27.58 30.97
CA GLU A 4 -9.18 -27.20 30.11
C GLU A 4 -8.60 -25.88 30.60
N ALA A 5 -7.30 -25.86 30.86
CA ALA A 5 -6.56 -24.65 31.21
C ALA A 5 -6.63 -23.65 30.05
N PRO A 6 -6.74 -22.33 30.31
CA PRO A 6 -6.80 -21.33 29.27
C PRO A 6 -5.49 -21.32 28.47
N MET A 7 -5.55 -21.67 27.19
CA MET A 7 -4.43 -21.51 26.28
C MET A 7 -4.05 -20.03 26.21
N GLU A 8 -2.83 -19.67 26.60
CA GLU A 8 -2.30 -18.32 26.46
C GLU A 8 -2.29 -17.93 24.97
N GLU A 9 -3.21 -17.05 24.59
CA GLU A 9 -3.32 -16.58 23.22
C GLU A 9 -2.12 -15.68 22.89
N LYS A 10 -1.30 -16.09 21.92
CA LYS A 10 -0.17 -15.29 21.44
C LYS A 10 -0.69 -13.99 20.82
N MET A 11 -0.18 -12.86 21.32
CA MET A 11 -0.50 -11.51 20.87
C MET A 11 0.63 -10.93 20.03
N ARG A 12 0.31 -10.18 18.98
CA ARG A 12 1.24 -9.39 18.17
C ARG A 12 0.83 -7.92 18.17
N THR A 13 1.74 -7.04 17.81
CA THR A 13 1.46 -5.60 17.73
C THR A 13 0.93 -5.22 16.35
N CYS A 14 -0.12 -4.40 16.28
CA CYS A 14 -0.59 -3.84 15.01
C CYS A 14 0.51 -2.94 14.40
N PRO A 15 0.86 -3.10 13.10
CA PRO A 15 1.93 -2.32 12.47
C PRO A 15 1.61 -0.81 12.43
N SER A 16 0.33 -0.45 12.34
CA SER A 16 -0.08 0.94 12.16
C SER A 16 -0.32 1.69 13.47
N CYS A 17 -1.04 1.09 14.42
CA CYS A 17 -1.39 1.76 15.67
C CYS A 17 -0.68 1.22 16.93
N ARG A 18 0.18 0.22 16.78
CA ARG A 18 0.95 -0.41 17.88
C ARG A 18 0.13 -0.94 19.06
N THR A 19 -1.17 -1.17 18.87
CA THR A 19 -2.03 -1.84 19.85
C THR A 19 -1.83 -3.36 19.78
N PRO A 20 -1.82 -4.10 20.91
CA PRO A 20 -1.74 -5.55 20.90
C PRO A 20 -3.02 -6.17 20.31
N ILE A 21 -2.86 -7.04 19.34
CA ILE A 21 -3.91 -7.78 18.62
C ILE A 21 -3.57 -9.27 18.62
N SER A 22 -4.58 -10.14 18.53
CA SER A 22 -4.34 -11.58 18.37
C SER A 22 -3.50 -11.84 17.10
N VAL A 23 -2.60 -12.83 17.15
CA VAL A 23 -1.78 -13.22 15.99
C VAL A 23 -2.65 -13.62 14.79
N LEU A 24 -3.83 -14.17 15.04
CA LEU A 24 -4.78 -14.60 14.01
C LEU A 24 -5.69 -13.47 13.49
N ALA A 25 -5.62 -12.27 14.07
CA ALA A 25 -6.44 -11.15 13.64
C ALA A 25 -6.02 -10.63 12.26
N SER A 26 -6.96 -10.66 11.30
CA SER A 26 -6.82 -10.09 9.95
C SER A 26 -7.17 -8.60 9.87
N LYS A 27 -7.73 -8.04 10.95
CA LYS A 27 -8.08 -6.62 11.06
C LYS A 27 -7.82 -6.14 12.48
N CYS A 28 -7.21 -4.96 12.61
CA CYS A 28 -7.03 -4.32 13.91
C CYS A 28 -8.38 -3.82 14.43
N LYS A 29 -8.77 -4.23 15.65
CA LYS A 29 -9.99 -3.73 16.30
C LYS A 29 -9.92 -2.24 16.64
N PHE A 30 -8.71 -1.70 16.78
CA PHE A 30 -8.50 -0.32 17.23
C PHE A 30 -8.45 0.68 16.07
N CYS A 31 -7.59 0.46 15.07
CA CYS A 31 -7.46 1.37 13.92
C CYS A 31 -8.24 0.93 12.67
N GLY A 32 -8.81 -0.29 12.65
CA GLY A 32 -9.56 -0.81 11.51
C GLY A 32 -8.71 -1.23 10.31
N GLU A 33 -7.39 -1.12 10.40
CA GLU A 33 -6.51 -1.49 9.29
C GLU A 33 -6.43 -3.01 9.09
N ILE A 34 -6.38 -3.42 7.82
CA ILE A 34 -6.26 -4.82 7.43
C ILE A 34 -4.82 -5.24 7.67
N VAL A 35 -4.60 -6.02 8.72
CA VAL A 35 -3.28 -6.54 9.05
C VAL A 35 -3.11 -7.84 8.30
N GLY A 36 -2.16 -7.89 7.36
CA GLY A 36 -1.84 -9.11 6.63
C GLY A 36 -1.66 -10.31 7.57
N LYS A 37 -2.07 -11.50 7.12
CA LYS A 37 -1.77 -12.74 7.84
C LYS A 37 -0.25 -12.76 8.09
N PRO A 38 0.22 -13.05 9.32
CA PRO A 38 1.65 -13.22 9.55
C PRO A 38 2.16 -14.16 8.46
N LYS A 39 3.22 -13.77 7.73
CA LYS A 39 3.94 -14.74 6.90
C LYS A 39 4.33 -15.83 7.88
N GLU A 40 3.80 -17.02 7.67
CA GLU A 40 4.20 -18.19 8.43
C GLU A 40 5.71 -18.26 8.27
N GLU A 41 6.46 -17.98 9.34
CA GLU A 41 7.90 -18.21 9.33
C GLU A 41 8.05 -19.64 8.84
N SER A 42 8.69 -19.80 7.68
CA SER A 42 8.90 -21.10 7.06
C SER A 42 9.45 -22.00 8.16
N ARG A 43 8.63 -22.92 8.65
CA ARG A 43 9.06 -23.86 9.69
C ARG A 43 10.31 -24.49 9.11
N GLN A 44 11.46 -24.18 9.71
CA GLN A 44 12.67 -24.90 9.43
C GLN A 44 12.45 -26.28 10.03
N LEU A 45 11.82 -27.16 9.24
CA LEU A 45 11.68 -28.56 9.60
C LEU A 45 13.10 -29.08 9.68
N SER A 46 13.54 -29.42 10.90
CA SER A 46 14.82 -30.08 11.07
C SER A 46 14.73 -31.46 10.41
N ILE A 47 15.86 -32.03 9.99
CA ILE A 47 15.92 -33.39 9.42
C ILE A 47 15.24 -34.41 10.35
N ASN A 48 15.18 -34.14 11.66
CA ASN A 48 14.49 -34.98 12.64
C ASN A 48 12.96 -34.91 12.54
N ASP A 49 12.38 -33.79 12.10
CA ASP A 49 10.93 -33.61 11.95
C ASP A 49 10.38 -34.21 10.65
N LEU A 50 11.24 -34.47 9.67
CA LEU A 50 10.91 -35.11 8.40
C LEU A 50 11.05 -36.64 8.42
N GLY A 51 11.20 -37.23 9.61
CA GLY A 51 11.42 -38.67 9.75
C GLY A 51 12.84 -39.05 9.35
N GLY A 52 13.82 -38.42 10.02
CA GLY A 52 15.24 -38.59 9.76
C GLY A 52 15.63 -40.02 9.40
N GLU A 53 16.43 -40.14 8.34
CA GLU A 53 17.04 -41.40 7.92
C GLU A 53 17.77 -41.98 9.12
N THR A 54 17.25 -43.08 9.67
CA THR A 54 18.02 -43.92 10.58
C THR A 54 19.14 -44.50 9.73
N VAL A 55 20.29 -43.82 9.72
CA VAL A 55 21.54 -44.38 9.22
C VAL A 55 21.84 -45.57 10.14
N HIS A 56 21.33 -46.74 9.77
CA HIS A 56 21.90 -47.99 10.23
C HIS A 56 23.33 -47.97 9.70
N HIS A 57 24.29 -47.68 10.57
CA HIS A 57 25.70 -47.88 10.29
C HIS A 57 25.90 -49.37 9.98
N ARG A 58 25.72 -49.73 8.72
CA ARG A 58 26.16 -51.00 8.18
C ARG A 58 27.67 -50.90 8.18
N ALA A 59 28.32 -51.49 9.18
CA ALA A 59 29.77 -51.64 9.18
C ALA A 59 30.17 -52.29 7.85
N LEU A 60 30.90 -51.55 7.02
CA LEU A 60 31.46 -52.06 5.78
C LEU A 60 32.38 -53.23 6.14
N SER A 61 32.27 -54.36 5.43
CA SER A 61 33.12 -55.52 5.69
C SER A 61 34.58 -55.15 5.45
N SER A 62 35.47 -55.67 6.29
CA SER A 62 36.92 -55.39 6.24
C SER A 62 37.54 -55.63 4.85
N SER A 63 36.96 -56.53 4.07
CA SER A 63 37.34 -56.81 2.69
C SER A 63 37.20 -55.63 1.72
N VAL A 64 36.29 -54.68 1.97
CA VAL A 64 36.11 -53.50 1.10
C VAL A 64 37.11 -52.40 1.45
N MET A 65 37.47 -52.28 2.73
CA MET A 65 38.50 -51.32 3.16
C MET A 65 39.88 -51.73 2.65
N ASP A 66 40.20 -53.03 2.67
CA ASP A 66 41.47 -53.57 2.18
C ASP A 66 41.64 -53.39 0.65
N ALA A 67 40.53 -53.51 -0.09
CA ALA A 67 40.51 -53.26 -1.53
C ALA A 67 40.73 -51.76 -1.88
N LEU A 68 40.16 -50.85 -1.07
CA LEU A 68 40.36 -49.41 -1.26
C LEU A 68 41.76 -48.94 -0.88
N GLU A 69 42.38 -49.60 0.11
CA GLU A 69 43.76 -49.31 0.51
C GLU A 69 44.76 -49.84 -0.53
N SER A 70 44.50 -51.03 -1.10
CA SER A 70 45.29 -51.56 -2.22
C SER A 70 45.25 -50.65 -3.45
N PHE A 71 44.08 -50.07 -3.77
CA PHE A 71 43.93 -49.17 -4.92
C PHE A 71 44.71 -47.85 -4.74
N ARG A 72 44.79 -47.30 -3.52
CA ARG A 72 45.62 -46.11 -3.25
C ARG A 72 47.11 -46.38 -3.41
N ILE A 73 47.56 -47.57 -3.02
CA ILE A 73 48.96 -47.95 -3.14
C ILE A 73 49.36 -48.13 -4.62
N GLU A 74 48.45 -48.65 -5.45
CA GLU A 74 48.67 -48.77 -6.91
C GLU A 74 48.74 -47.39 -7.60
N ASP A 75 47.88 -46.43 -7.21
CA ASP A 75 47.89 -45.07 -7.78
C ASP A 75 49.17 -44.28 -7.44
N GLU A 76 49.74 -44.47 -6.24
CA GLU A 76 50.98 -43.79 -5.85
C GLU A 76 52.24 -44.40 -6.50
N GLN A 77 52.18 -45.66 -6.95
CA GLN A 77 53.28 -46.34 -7.64
C GLN A 77 53.24 -46.21 -9.17
N GLY A 78 52.13 -45.77 -9.76
CA GLY A 78 51.99 -45.53 -11.21
C GLY A 78 52.48 -44.16 -11.70
N ALA A 79 52.93 -43.27 -10.81
CA ALA A 79 53.28 -41.88 -11.15
C ALA A 79 54.75 -41.65 -11.57
N THR A 80 55.52 -42.71 -11.79
CA THR A 80 56.89 -42.62 -12.31
C THR A 80 57.10 -43.59 -13.48
N ASP A 81 56.40 -43.41 -14.59
CA ASP A 81 56.86 -43.79 -15.93
C ASP A 81 55.99 -43.04 -16.96
N GLY A 82 56.64 -42.35 -17.89
CA GLY A 82 56.05 -41.32 -18.74
C GLY A 82 55.41 -41.82 -20.04
N GLU A 83 55.24 -40.85 -20.96
CA GLU A 83 54.70 -40.96 -22.33
C GLU A 83 53.16 -40.93 -22.37
N GLY A 84 52.45 -40.07 -23.11
CA GLY A 84 52.72 -39.17 -24.23
C GLY A 84 51.41 -39.05 -25.03
N TYR A 85 51.21 -37.92 -25.72
CA TYR A 85 50.16 -37.66 -26.74
C TYR A 85 48.70 -37.57 -26.23
N ALA A 86 47.75 -36.92 -26.89
CA ALA A 86 47.64 -35.81 -27.85
C ALA A 86 46.12 -35.68 -28.14
N GLU A 87 45.72 -34.51 -28.66
CA GLU A 87 44.68 -34.38 -29.69
C GLU A 87 43.19 -34.20 -29.31
N LEU A 88 42.56 -33.28 -30.08
CA LEU A 88 41.14 -32.91 -30.24
C LEU A 88 40.63 -31.90 -29.20
N ASP A 89 40.61 -30.59 -29.44
CA ASP A 89 40.15 -29.78 -30.58
C ASP A 89 38.68 -29.95 -30.99
N GLU A 90 38.03 -28.79 -31.10
CA GLU A 90 36.71 -28.47 -31.66
C GLU A 90 35.45 -29.25 -31.22
N LEU A 91 34.54 -28.55 -30.51
CA LEU A 91 33.35 -28.00 -31.17
C LEU A 91 32.56 -27.05 -30.27
N ASN A 92 32.33 -25.88 -30.84
CA ASN A 92 31.60 -24.73 -30.33
C ASN A 92 30.15 -24.85 -30.83
N SER A 93 29.14 -24.84 -29.94
CA SER A 93 27.79 -24.38 -30.28
C SER A 93 26.98 -24.08 -29.01
N PRO A 94 26.33 -22.89 -28.91
CA PRO A 94 25.48 -22.52 -27.79
C PRO A 94 24.00 -22.75 -28.12
N GLU A 95 23.33 -23.64 -27.38
CA GLU A 95 21.88 -23.82 -27.49
C GLU A 95 21.16 -23.68 -26.14
N SER A 96 20.20 -22.74 -26.15
CA SER A 96 18.91 -22.75 -25.44
C SER A 96 18.86 -23.09 -23.94
N SER A 97 18.78 -22.03 -23.12
CA SER A 97 18.20 -22.09 -21.77
C SER A 97 16.70 -21.78 -21.87
N GLU A 98 15.88 -22.83 -22.02
CA GLU A 98 14.43 -22.74 -21.78
C GLU A 98 14.16 -22.75 -20.28
N LEU A 99 13.46 -21.69 -19.84
CA LEU A 99 12.97 -21.47 -18.49
C LEU A 99 11.84 -22.45 -18.16
N ASP A 100 12.05 -23.27 -17.13
CA ASP A 100 11.00 -24.03 -16.46
C ASP A 100 10.00 -23.11 -15.76
N LYS A 101 8.77 -23.09 -16.28
CA LYS A 101 7.56 -22.62 -15.60
C LYS A 101 6.99 -23.77 -14.78
N TYR A 102 7.10 -23.70 -13.46
CA TYR A 102 6.25 -24.48 -12.56
C TYR A 102 5.20 -23.58 -11.88
N ASP A 103 3.96 -23.72 -12.35
CA ASP A 103 2.76 -23.34 -11.63
C ASP A 103 2.58 -24.25 -10.40
N ARG A 104 2.54 -23.65 -9.21
CA ARG A 104 2.06 -24.32 -7.98
C ARG A 104 0.96 -23.46 -7.37
N THR A 105 -0.26 -23.69 -7.84
CA THR A 105 -1.48 -23.10 -7.28
C THR A 105 -1.81 -23.70 -5.93
N SER A 106 -2.25 -22.82 -5.04
CA SER A 106 -2.48 -23.03 -3.62
C SER A 106 -3.71 -23.89 -3.32
N SER A 107 -3.61 -24.55 -2.18
CA SER A 107 -4.59 -25.40 -1.53
C SER A 107 -5.78 -24.65 -0.92
N MET A 108 -6.95 -25.26 -1.16
CA MET A 108 -8.10 -25.47 -0.25
C MET A 108 -8.76 -24.27 0.44
N SER A 109 -9.97 -23.97 -0.03
CA SER A 109 -11.04 -23.29 0.73
C SER A 109 -12.19 -24.27 1.06
N PRO A 110 -13.02 -23.96 2.07
CA PRO A 110 -13.93 -24.92 2.70
C PRO A 110 -15.19 -25.21 1.88
N ARG A 111 -15.70 -26.43 2.05
CA ARG A 111 -16.95 -26.94 1.46
C ARG A 111 -18.17 -26.15 1.92
N GLY A 112 -18.71 -25.31 1.05
CA GLY A 112 -20.12 -24.93 1.04
C GLY A 112 -20.90 -25.91 0.15
N SER A 113 -21.95 -26.53 0.66
CA SER A 113 -22.84 -27.41 -0.10
C SER A 113 -23.62 -26.60 -1.14
N ILE A 114 -23.14 -26.60 -2.39
CA ILE A 114 -23.83 -26.00 -3.54
C ILE A 114 -24.87 -27.00 -4.04
N ALA A 115 -26.14 -26.62 -3.92
CA ALA A 115 -27.25 -27.31 -4.55
C ALA A 115 -27.02 -27.35 -6.08
N GLY A 116 -27.16 -28.55 -6.66
CA GLY A 116 -26.88 -28.77 -8.09
C GLY A 116 -27.77 -27.92 -9.00
N PRO A 117 -27.23 -27.35 -10.09
CA PRO A 117 -28.00 -26.53 -11.02
C PRO A 117 -29.03 -27.39 -11.77
N SER A 118 -30.29 -26.95 -11.74
CA SER A 118 -31.39 -27.58 -12.48
C SER A 118 -31.19 -27.44 -13.99
N ALA A 119 -31.72 -28.42 -14.74
CA ALA A 119 -31.52 -28.61 -16.18
C ALA A 119 -31.86 -27.39 -17.06
N GLY A 120 -32.62 -26.42 -16.55
CA GLY A 120 -32.96 -25.18 -17.27
C GLY A 120 -31.79 -24.17 -17.42
N SER A 121 -30.78 -24.23 -16.56
CA SER A 121 -29.64 -23.27 -16.58
C SER A 121 -28.60 -23.57 -17.66
N ARG A 122 -28.57 -24.79 -18.20
CA ARG A 122 -27.59 -25.21 -19.22
C ARG A 122 -27.94 -24.72 -20.63
N LEU A 123 -29.21 -24.47 -20.92
CA LEU A 123 -29.67 -23.93 -22.22
C LEU A 123 -29.40 -22.42 -22.37
N ALA A 124 -29.51 -21.65 -21.28
CA ALA A 124 -29.25 -20.21 -21.30
C ALA A 124 -27.77 -19.86 -21.51
N LEU A 125 -26.85 -20.75 -21.13
CA LEU A 125 -25.42 -20.54 -21.28
C LEU A 125 -24.95 -20.82 -22.72
N VAL A 126 -25.51 -21.82 -23.39
CA VAL A 126 -25.22 -22.13 -24.80
C VAL A 126 -25.72 -21.02 -25.74
N ALA A 127 -26.87 -20.42 -25.44
CA ALA A 127 -27.41 -19.30 -26.22
C ALA A 127 -26.58 -18.01 -26.13
N LYS A 128 -25.85 -17.78 -25.02
CA LYS A 128 -24.98 -16.59 -24.88
C LYS A 128 -23.67 -16.74 -25.64
N ILE A 129 -23.13 -17.96 -25.75
CA ILE A 129 -21.88 -18.23 -26.46
C ILE A 129 -22.09 -18.12 -27.99
N SER A 130 -23.26 -18.51 -28.50
CA SER A 130 -23.55 -18.40 -29.93
C SER A 130 -23.63 -16.96 -30.42
N VAL A 131 -24.18 -16.03 -29.62
CA VAL A 131 -24.23 -14.60 -29.98
C VAL A 131 -22.83 -13.97 -30.01
N ALA A 132 -21.95 -14.34 -29.07
CA ALA A 132 -20.58 -13.82 -29.05
C ALA A 132 -19.76 -14.28 -30.26
N LEU A 133 -19.93 -15.52 -30.72
CA LEU A 133 -19.23 -16.05 -31.89
C LEU A 133 -19.68 -15.39 -33.21
N VAL A 134 -20.94 -15.00 -33.32
CA VAL A 134 -21.43 -14.26 -34.50
C VAL A 134 -20.82 -12.85 -34.57
N ILE A 135 -20.66 -12.16 -33.43
CA ILE A 135 -20.05 -10.82 -33.38
C ILE A 135 -18.57 -10.88 -33.77
N VAL A 136 -17.83 -11.89 -33.28
CA VAL A 136 -16.41 -12.10 -33.65
C VAL A 136 -16.26 -12.45 -35.13
N GLY A 137 -17.16 -13.26 -35.68
CA GLY A 137 -17.16 -13.60 -37.11
C GLY A 137 -17.41 -12.40 -38.03
N VAL A 138 -18.32 -11.49 -37.66
CA VAL A 138 -18.62 -10.30 -38.46
C VAL A 138 -17.47 -9.28 -38.42
N LEU A 139 -16.72 -9.18 -37.32
CA LEU A 139 -15.55 -8.31 -37.23
C LEU A 139 -14.35 -8.82 -38.03
N ALA A 140 -14.17 -10.14 -38.15
CA ALA A 140 -13.05 -10.75 -38.89
C ALA A 140 -13.12 -10.50 -40.41
N VAL A 141 -14.30 -10.35 -40.98
CA VAL A 141 -14.47 -10.21 -42.45
C VAL A 141 -14.24 -8.77 -42.94
N LYS A 142 -14.25 -7.75 -42.05
CA LYS A 142 -14.06 -6.34 -42.42
C LYS A 142 -12.68 -5.73 -42.14
N ALA A 143 -11.73 -6.50 -41.61
CA ALA A 143 -10.46 -5.94 -41.10
C ALA A 143 -9.16 -6.21 -41.90
N PRO A 144 -9.11 -6.67 -43.18
CA PRO A 144 -7.82 -6.92 -43.82
C PRO A 144 -7.05 -5.65 -44.23
N GLY A 145 -7.64 -4.45 -44.12
CA GLY A 145 -6.98 -3.17 -44.46
C GLY A 145 -6.29 -2.44 -43.31
N PHE A 146 -6.54 -2.81 -42.04
CA PHE A 146 -6.13 -2.00 -40.88
C PHE A 146 -4.88 -2.54 -40.14
N VAL A 147 -4.49 -3.79 -40.38
CA VAL A 147 -3.41 -4.45 -39.63
C VAL A 147 -2.02 -4.16 -40.23
N LYS A 148 -1.95 -3.80 -41.52
CA LYS A 148 -0.66 -3.54 -42.19
C LYS A 148 -0.03 -2.19 -41.82
N SER A 149 -0.80 -1.23 -41.31
CA SER A 149 -0.30 0.08 -40.84
C SER A 149 0.25 0.08 -39.41
N THR A 150 0.07 -1.01 -38.66
CA THR A 150 0.53 -1.12 -37.26
C THR A 150 1.85 -1.86 -37.08
N LEU A 151 2.34 -2.57 -38.10
CA LEU A 151 3.60 -3.34 -38.01
C LEU A 151 4.81 -2.64 -38.64
N ASP A 152 4.59 -1.64 -39.50
CA ASP A 152 5.69 -0.88 -40.14
C ASP A 152 6.12 0.37 -39.31
N ASN A 153 5.53 0.60 -38.13
CA ASN A 153 5.77 1.80 -37.30
C ASN A 153 6.67 1.57 -36.07
N GLU A 154 7.28 0.39 -35.90
CA GLU A 154 8.06 0.06 -34.69
C GLU A 154 9.57 0.33 -34.82
N SER A 155 10.04 0.92 -35.94
CA SER A 155 11.46 1.19 -36.17
C SER A 155 11.73 2.53 -36.89
N GLU A 156 11.03 3.60 -36.51
CA GLU A 156 11.52 4.96 -36.77
C GLU A 156 12.00 5.60 -35.47
N ALA A 157 13.22 6.15 -35.52
CA ALA A 157 13.85 6.88 -34.44
C ALA A 157 12.87 7.89 -33.82
N ARG A 158 12.59 7.74 -32.52
CA ARG A 158 11.84 8.75 -31.75
C ARG A 158 12.51 10.10 -32.00
N PRO A 159 11.83 11.09 -32.59
CA PRO A 159 12.34 12.44 -32.59
C PRO A 159 12.55 12.83 -31.12
N GLU A 160 13.69 13.42 -30.80
CA GLU A 160 13.86 14.20 -29.57
C GLU A 160 12.87 15.37 -29.63
N PHE A 161 11.58 15.10 -29.43
CA PHE A 161 10.62 16.13 -29.10
C PHE A 161 11.05 16.60 -27.72
N ALA A 162 11.69 17.77 -27.68
CA ALA A 162 11.90 18.52 -26.45
C ALA A 162 10.60 18.43 -25.64
N ASN A 163 10.66 17.77 -24.49
CA ASN A 163 9.49 17.51 -23.67
C ASN A 163 9.08 18.85 -23.05
N VAL A 164 8.26 19.61 -23.78
CA VAL A 164 7.75 20.91 -23.36
C VAL A 164 6.84 20.67 -22.16
N ASN A 165 7.14 21.34 -21.05
CA ASN A 165 6.35 21.23 -19.84
C ASN A 165 4.97 21.88 -20.05
N THR A 166 3.92 21.05 -20.14
CA THR A 166 2.54 21.51 -20.37
C THR A 166 1.78 21.81 -19.06
N ALA A 167 2.41 21.70 -17.89
CA ALA A 167 1.72 21.87 -16.61
C ALA A 167 1.00 23.21 -16.48
N MET A 168 1.64 24.31 -16.90
CA MET A 168 1.01 25.64 -16.87
C MET A 168 -0.22 25.73 -17.79
N THR A 169 -0.18 25.08 -18.96
CA THR A 169 -1.33 25.06 -19.87
C THR A 169 -2.52 24.30 -19.30
N ILE A 170 -2.28 23.28 -18.46
CA ILE A 170 -3.34 22.56 -17.74
C ILE A 170 -4.00 23.50 -16.73
N LEU A 171 -3.21 24.27 -15.97
CA LEU A 171 -3.73 25.23 -15.01
C LEU A 171 -4.52 26.36 -15.68
N GLU A 172 -4.03 26.92 -16.79
CA GLU A 172 -4.72 27.95 -17.56
C GLU A 172 -6.05 27.48 -18.14
N ALA A 173 -6.16 26.19 -18.47
CA ALA A 173 -7.40 25.56 -18.91
C ALA A 173 -8.38 25.26 -17.77
N ASN A 174 -8.09 25.66 -16.52
CA ASN A 174 -8.80 25.26 -15.30
C ASN A 174 -8.84 23.73 -15.11
N GLY A 175 -7.76 23.04 -15.47
CA GLY A 175 -7.56 21.62 -15.21
C GLY A 175 -7.29 21.29 -13.74
N ASP A 176 -7.13 20.01 -13.43
CA ASP A 176 -6.81 19.53 -12.08
C ASP A 176 -5.39 19.97 -11.68
N SER A 177 -5.27 20.62 -10.53
CA SER A 177 -3.98 21.15 -10.04
C SER A 177 -2.98 20.04 -9.72
N MET A 178 -3.46 18.89 -9.26
CA MET A 178 -2.62 17.73 -8.98
C MET A 178 -2.14 17.04 -10.27
N GLU A 179 -2.96 16.97 -11.31
CA GLU A 179 -2.55 16.53 -12.65
C GLU A 179 -1.45 17.44 -13.21
N ALA A 180 -1.62 18.77 -13.10
CA ALA A 180 -0.58 19.72 -13.50
C ALA A 180 0.73 19.48 -12.74
N LEU A 181 0.68 19.20 -11.43
CA LEU A 181 1.88 18.92 -10.62
C LEU A 181 2.57 17.63 -11.08
N GLU A 182 1.81 16.56 -11.36
CA GLU A 182 2.36 15.30 -11.88
C GLU A 182 3.07 15.50 -13.22
N VAL A 183 2.49 16.29 -14.13
CA VAL A 183 3.08 16.64 -15.42
C VAL A 183 4.36 17.47 -15.23
N ALA A 184 4.35 18.47 -14.35
CA ALA A 184 5.52 19.31 -14.08
C ALA A 184 6.68 18.47 -13.52
N VAL A 185 6.42 17.60 -12.55
CA VAL A 185 7.44 16.72 -11.96
C VAL A 185 7.92 15.69 -12.99
N GLY A 186 7.03 15.19 -13.85
CA GLY A 186 7.40 14.35 -14.99
C GLY A 186 8.39 15.04 -15.93
N ALA A 187 8.15 16.32 -16.25
CA ALA A 187 9.05 17.12 -17.08
C ALA A 187 10.42 17.33 -16.39
N VAL A 188 10.44 17.65 -15.09
CA VAL A 188 11.69 17.76 -14.31
C VAL A 188 12.50 16.46 -14.33
N ARG A 189 11.84 15.30 -14.19
CA ARG A 189 12.51 13.99 -14.21
C ARG A 189 13.09 13.64 -15.57
N ASN A 190 12.39 14.00 -16.65
CA ASN A 190 12.81 13.68 -18.02
C ASN A 190 13.87 14.65 -18.55
N ALA A 191 13.76 15.94 -18.21
CA ALA A 191 14.64 17.00 -18.66
C ALA A 191 14.87 18.03 -17.53
N PRO A 192 15.79 17.77 -16.59
CA PRO A 192 16.04 18.66 -15.47
C PRO A 192 16.63 19.98 -15.96
N SER A 193 15.85 21.05 -15.84
CA SER A 193 16.25 22.43 -16.18
C SER A 193 15.77 23.38 -15.07
N PRO A 194 16.44 24.53 -14.88
CA PRO A 194 15.99 25.53 -13.91
C PRO A 194 14.58 26.06 -14.23
N GLU A 195 14.19 26.05 -15.51
CA GLU A 195 12.84 26.41 -15.94
C GLU A 195 11.81 25.36 -15.53
N ASN A 196 12.08 24.07 -15.74
CA ASN A 196 11.17 23.00 -15.33
C ASN A 196 11.02 22.91 -13.81
N LEU A 197 12.10 23.14 -13.07
CA LEU A 197 12.05 23.21 -11.60
C LEU A 197 11.17 24.38 -11.14
N LYS A 198 11.35 25.56 -11.75
CA LYS A 198 10.53 26.73 -11.44
C LYS A 198 9.05 26.46 -11.73
N ILE A 199 8.72 25.84 -12.87
CA ILE A 199 7.32 25.49 -13.19
C ILE A 199 6.76 24.50 -12.16
N ALA A 200 7.53 23.50 -11.73
CA ALA A 200 7.09 22.55 -10.71
C ALA A 200 6.83 23.24 -9.36
N ASP A 201 7.67 24.19 -8.97
CA ASP A 201 7.49 24.98 -7.75
C ASP A 201 6.29 25.95 -7.87
N ASP A 202 6.09 26.60 -9.03
CA ASP A 202 4.94 27.47 -9.28
C ASP A 202 3.62 26.68 -9.24
N VAL A 203 3.59 25.46 -9.79
CA VAL A 203 2.42 24.57 -9.74
C VAL A 203 2.18 24.04 -8.32
N LEU A 204 3.25 23.74 -7.57
CA LEU A 204 3.16 23.36 -6.15
C LEU A 204 2.45 24.47 -5.34
N ASP A 205 2.72 25.73 -5.65
CA ASP A 205 2.11 26.88 -4.97
C ASP A 205 0.61 26.98 -5.26
N VAL A 206 0.19 26.61 -6.47
CA VAL A 206 -1.23 26.55 -6.82
C VAL A 206 -1.96 25.46 -6.04
N VAL A 207 -1.37 24.26 -5.94
CA VAL A 207 -1.93 23.17 -5.11
C VAL A 207 -1.99 23.58 -3.63
N ALA A 208 -0.96 24.28 -3.13
CA ALA A 208 -0.94 24.80 -1.77
C ALA A 208 -2.07 25.81 -1.51
N LEU A 209 -2.34 26.71 -2.46
CA LEU A 209 -3.45 27.65 -2.39
C LEU A 209 -4.82 26.94 -2.40
N GLU A 210 -4.97 25.87 -3.17
CA GLU A 210 -6.20 25.07 -3.17
C GLU A 210 -6.43 24.39 -1.81
N ILE A 211 -5.37 23.81 -1.22
CA ILE A 211 -5.43 23.23 0.12
C ILE A 211 -5.83 24.30 1.15
N ASP A 212 -5.22 25.49 1.12
CA ASP A 212 -5.56 26.57 2.04
C ASP A 212 -7.01 27.06 1.85
N ALA A 213 -7.48 27.14 0.59
CA ALA A 213 -8.88 27.47 0.29
C ALA A 213 -9.86 26.45 0.87
N LEU A 214 -9.54 25.15 0.85
CA LEU A 214 -10.33 24.11 1.50
C LEU A 214 -10.34 24.28 3.03
N LEU A 215 -9.19 24.59 3.63
CA LEU A 215 -9.07 24.80 5.08
C LEU A 215 -9.82 26.05 5.55
N ASN A 216 -9.88 27.09 4.73
CA ASN A 216 -10.51 28.39 5.04
C ASN A 216 -11.91 28.58 4.41
N SER A 217 -12.50 27.54 3.84
CA SER A 217 -13.82 27.61 3.20
C SER A 217 -14.90 28.11 4.18
N LYS A 218 -15.77 29.00 3.69
CA LYS A 218 -16.91 29.53 4.47
C LYS A 218 -17.91 28.42 4.84
N SER A 219 -18.07 27.43 3.97
CA SER A 219 -18.90 26.24 4.20
C SER A 219 -18.02 25.05 4.60
N TRP A 220 -17.16 25.27 5.60
CA TRP A 220 -16.26 24.24 6.08
C TRP A 220 -17.04 23.05 6.63
N THR A 221 -16.58 21.85 6.27
CA THR A 221 -17.08 20.58 6.81
C THR A 221 -15.92 19.63 7.06
N THR A 222 -16.16 18.58 7.83
CA THR A 222 -15.16 17.52 8.00
C THR A 222 -14.75 16.85 6.68
N ASP A 223 -15.61 16.90 5.65
CA ASP A 223 -15.26 16.38 4.33
C ASP A 223 -14.30 17.31 3.57
N THR A 224 -14.42 18.63 3.72
CA THR A 224 -13.43 19.57 3.16
C THR A 224 -12.04 19.38 3.77
N LEU A 225 -11.97 19.07 5.08
CA LEU A 225 -10.71 18.76 5.76
C LEU A 225 -10.11 17.42 5.30
N LYS A 226 -10.95 16.39 5.08
CA LYS A 226 -10.49 15.11 4.51
C LYS A 226 -9.92 15.32 3.11
N GLU A 227 -10.56 16.16 2.31
CA GLU A 227 -10.11 16.45 0.95
C GLU A 227 -8.78 17.20 0.95
N ALA A 228 -8.62 18.22 1.81
CA ALA A 228 -7.34 18.89 2.03
C ALA A 228 -6.24 17.90 2.45
N SER A 229 -6.55 16.94 3.33
CA SER A 229 -5.61 15.90 3.77
C SER A 229 -5.23 14.93 2.65
N ARG A 230 -6.19 14.56 1.80
CA ARG A 230 -5.97 13.74 0.61
C ARG A 230 -5.02 14.44 -0.37
N LEU A 231 -5.29 15.70 -0.70
CA LEU A 231 -4.46 16.51 -1.59
C LEU A 231 -3.05 16.69 -1.03
N ALA A 232 -2.91 17.09 0.24
CA ALA A 232 -1.59 17.29 0.86
C ALA A 232 -0.76 16.00 0.90
N SER A 233 -1.40 14.85 1.15
CA SER A 233 -0.72 13.55 1.12
C SER A 233 -0.25 13.18 -0.29
N LYS A 234 -1.10 13.40 -1.30
CA LYS A 234 -0.77 13.16 -2.70
C LYS A 234 0.34 14.10 -3.18
N MET A 235 0.29 15.37 -2.81
CA MET A 235 1.31 16.38 -3.11
C MET A 235 2.70 15.95 -2.63
N VAL A 236 2.84 15.51 -1.37
CA VAL A 236 4.13 15.01 -0.84
C VAL A 236 4.59 13.73 -1.56
N GLN A 237 3.66 12.87 -1.97
CA GLN A 237 4.00 11.65 -2.71
C GLN A 237 4.54 11.97 -4.11
N VAL A 238 3.94 12.94 -4.80
CA VAL A 238 4.31 13.34 -6.17
C VAL A 238 5.59 14.16 -6.17
N TYR A 239 5.69 15.16 -5.29
CA TYR A 239 6.80 16.10 -5.21
C TYR A 239 7.29 16.29 -3.76
N PRO A 240 8.13 15.36 -3.25
CA PRO A 240 8.67 15.46 -1.90
C PRO A 240 9.60 16.67 -1.78
N SER A 241 9.21 17.65 -0.97
CA SER A 241 9.94 18.89 -0.73
C SER A 241 9.71 19.36 0.72
N GLN A 242 10.53 20.30 1.20
CA GLN A 242 10.29 20.91 2.51
C GLN A 242 8.91 21.58 2.56
N LYS A 243 8.58 22.37 1.53
CA LYS A 243 7.30 23.09 1.42
C LYS A 243 6.09 22.14 1.42
N SER A 244 6.11 21.07 0.63
CA SER A 244 5.02 20.09 0.60
C SER A 244 4.85 19.37 1.94
N THR A 245 5.97 19.09 2.62
CA THR A 245 5.96 18.44 3.95
C THR A 245 5.39 19.37 5.01
N GLU A 246 5.76 20.66 5.01
CA GLU A 246 5.22 21.68 5.93
C GLU A 246 3.71 21.82 5.77
N ILE A 247 3.21 21.91 4.53
CA ILE A 247 1.76 21.97 4.25
C ILE A 247 1.04 20.71 4.75
N LYS A 248 1.61 19.52 4.50
CA LYS A 248 1.05 18.27 5.00
C LYS A 248 0.98 18.25 6.53
N GLU A 249 2.02 18.73 7.20
CA GLU A 249 2.04 18.78 8.66
C GLU A 249 1.00 19.77 9.20
N GLU A 250 0.82 20.93 8.55
CA GLU A 250 -0.25 21.86 8.90
C GLU A 250 -1.63 21.18 8.79
N VAL A 251 -1.91 20.48 7.69
CA VAL A 251 -3.18 19.78 7.50
C VAL A 251 -3.37 18.62 8.49
N ASN A 252 -2.29 17.94 8.87
CA ASN A 252 -2.33 16.91 9.92
C ASN A 252 -2.65 17.52 11.28
N GLN A 253 -2.03 18.66 11.62
CA GLN A 253 -2.31 19.38 12.85
C GLN A 253 -3.78 19.84 12.90
N GLU A 254 -4.32 20.34 11.79
CA GLU A 254 -5.75 20.65 11.67
C GLU A 254 -6.60 19.40 11.97
N ASN A 255 -6.29 18.25 11.39
CA ASN A 255 -7.00 16.99 11.69
C ASN A 255 -6.92 16.58 13.16
N ILE A 256 -5.78 16.79 13.83
CA ILE A 256 -5.60 16.48 15.24
C ILE A 256 -6.46 17.41 16.09
N ASP A 257 -6.41 18.72 15.82
CA ASP A 257 -7.15 19.75 16.54
C ASP A 257 -8.67 19.49 16.47
N TYR A 258 -9.18 19.20 15.27
CA TYR A 258 -10.61 18.92 15.04
C TYR A 258 -11.09 17.56 15.57
N ARG A 259 -10.17 16.68 15.99
CA ARG A 259 -10.50 15.38 16.58
C ARG A 259 -10.68 15.41 18.10
N MET A 260 -10.70 16.58 18.73
CA MET A 260 -11.14 16.68 20.12
C MET A 260 -12.60 16.24 20.25
N TRP A 261 -12.97 15.72 21.42
CA TRP A 261 -14.38 15.42 21.71
C TRP A 261 -14.84 15.98 23.04
N LEU A 262 -16.12 16.33 23.08
CA LEU A 262 -16.78 16.84 24.27
C LEU A 262 -17.04 15.69 25.26
N ALA A 263 -16.28 15.67 26.37
CA ALA A 263 -16.31 14.58 27.33
C ALA A 263 -17.37 14.77 28.43
N LYS A 264 -17.54 16.00 28.94
CA LYS A 264 -18.52 16.30 30.00
C LYS A 264 -18.97 17.76 29.92
N ILE A 265 -20.27 18.00 30.13
CA ILE A 265 -20.82 19.33 30.37
C ILE A 265 -21.30 19.36 31.82
N ASP A 266 -20.88 20.37 32.59
CA ASP A 266 -21.40 20.65 33.93
C ASP A 266 -22.20 21.95 33.90
N PRO A 267 -23.55 21.87 33.82
CA PRO A 267 -24.40 23.05 33.73
C PRO A 267 -24.45 23.83 35.04
N VAL A 268 -24.15 23.20 36.19
CA VAL A 268 -24.17 23.85 37.50
C VAL A 268 -22.92 24.70 37.68
N ALA A 269 -21.75 24.15 37.32
CA ALA A 269 -20.48 24.86 37.38
C ALA A 269 -20.22 25.77 36.17
N ASN A 270 -21.06 25.68 35.11
CA ASN A 270 -20.87 26.36 33.82
C ASN A 270 -19.49 26.05 33.20
N THR A 271 -19.07 24.79 33.33
CA THR A 271 -17.78 24.30 32.84
C THR A 271 -17.97 23.16 31.84
N VAL A 272 -17.04 23.06 30.90
CA VAL A 272 -17.03 22.04 29.86
C VAL A 272 -15.68 21.35 29.84
N THR A 273 -15.68 20.02 29.81
CA THR A 273 -14.45 19.23 29.70
C THR A 273 -14.33 18.64 28.31
N PHE A 274 -13.26 19.00 27.61
CA PHE A 274 -12.86 18.42 26.33
C PHE A 274 -11.74 17.42 26.54
N GLN A 275 -11.73 16.40 25.69
CA GLN A 275 -10.66 15.42 25.59
C GLN A 275 -9.92 15.69 24.29
N LEU A 276 -8.65 16.11 24.40
CA LEU A 276 -7.85 16.40 23.22
C LEU A 276 -7.29 15.10 22.61
N ASN A 277 -7.13 15.09 21.29
CA ASN A 277 -6.52 14.00 20.53
C ASN A 277 -4.99 14.17 20.39
N SER A 278 -4.34 14.71 21.41
CA SER A 278 -2.89 14.83 21.49
C SER A 278 -2.29 13.66 22.29
N PHE A 279 -0.99 13.43 22.14
CA PHE A 279 -0.28 12.39 22.89
C PHE A 279 -0.43 12.61 24.41
N GLY A 280 -0.83 11.57 25.13
CA GLY A 280 -1.15 11.67 26.56
C GLY A 280 -2.56 12.15 26.89
N SER A 281 -3.38 12.44 25.87
CA SER A 281 -4.82 12.71 25.96
C SER A 281 -5.21 13.59 27.17
N PRO A 282 -4.74 14.85 27.22
CA PRO A 282 -5.09 15.77 28.28
C PRO A 282 -6.59 16.09 28.22
N LYS A 283 -7.24 16.02 29.39
CA LYS A 283 -8.57 16.59 29.60
C LYS A 283 -8.41 18.05 29.93
N VAL A 284 -9.09 18.92 29.20
CA VAL A 284 -9.08 20.36 29.42
C VAL A 284 -10.47 20.79 29.84
N THR A 285 -10.59 21.36 31.04
CA THR A 285 -11.84 21.93 31.54
C THR A 285 -11.79 23.44 31.37
N VAL A 286 -12.79 23.99 30.68
CA VAL A 286 -12.87 25.41 30.35
C VAL A 286 -14.22 26.00 30.75
N LYS A 287 -14.23 27.31 31.00
CA LYS A 287 -15.42 28.15 31.16
C LYS A 287 -15.71 28.95 29.90
N ARG A 288 -16.89 29.55 29.84
CA ARG A 288 -17.28 30.47 28.76
C ARG A 288 -16.23 31.58 28.60
N GLY A 289 -15.75 31.77 27.37
CA GLY A 289 -14.76 32.77 27.00
C GLY A 289 -13.31 32.26 27.00
N GLU A 290 -13.04 31.11 27.61
CA GLU A 290 -11.70 30.50 27.65
C GLU A 290 -11.39 29.73 26.35
N LEU A 291 -10.09 29.56 26.09
CA LEU A 291 -9.57 28.85 24.92
C LEU A 291 -9.27 27.39 25.25
N ILE A 292 -9.63 26.50 24.32
CA ILE A 292 -9.29 25.09 24.31
C ILE A 292 -8.16 24.93 23.30
N ALA A 293 -7.05 24.32 23.72
CA ALA A 293 -5.85 24.15 22.89
C ALA A 293 -5.38 25.46 22.23
N GLU A 294 -5.48 26.59 22.96
CA GLU A 294 -5.07 27.92 22.49
C GLU A 294 -5.78 28.43 21.22
N ARG A 295 -6.86 27.76 20.79
CA ARG A 295 -7.47 27.97 19.48
C ARG A 295 -8.99 28.04 19.49
N PHE A 296 -9.65 27.16 20.22
CA PHE A 296 -11.11 27.08 20.18
C PHE A 296 -11.70 27.78 21.38
N LYS A 297 -12.36 28.91 21.15
CA LYS A 297 -12.97 29.70 22.21
C LYS A 297 -14.36 29.19 22.53
N LEU A 298 -14.67 28.94 23.80
CA LEU A 298 -16.01 28.53 24.21
C LEU A 298 -16.97 29.74 24.24
N ILE A 299 -17.96 29.77 23.35
CA ILE A 299 -18.88 30.90 23.19
C ILE A 299 -20.13 30.75 24.06
N SER A 300 -20.76 29.58 24.01
CA SER A 300 -21.98 29.30 24.77
C SER A 300 -22.15 27.82 25.08
N ILE A 301 -22.75 27.54 26.23
CA ILE A 301 -23.20 26.22 26.63
C ILE A 301 -24.73 26.21 26.51
N SER A 302 -25.27 25.33 25.69
CA SER A 302 -26.70 25.22 25.42
C SER A 302 -27.22 23.89 25.99
N GLY A 303 -27.67 23.93 27.24
CA GLY A 303 -28.17 22.75 27.95
C GLY A 303 -27.08 21.73 28.28
N ALA A 304 -27.46 20.45 28.35
CA ALA A 304 -26.55 19.36 28.72
C ALA A 304 -25.88 18.68 27.51
N GLU A 305 -26.21 19.09 26.29
CA GLU A 305 -25.83 18.34 25.07
C GLU A 305 -25.05 19.17 24.05
N PHE A 306 -25.12 20.50 24.08
CA PHE A 306 -24.58 21.33 23.00
C PHE A 306 -23.68 22.43 23.54
N VAL A 307 -22.54 22.63 22.87
CA VAL A 307 -21.66 23.79 23.09
C VAL A 307 -21.28 24.40 21.75
N LYS A 308 -21.20 25.73 21.72
CA LYS A 308 -20.72 26.49 20.56
C LYS A 308 -19.30 26.94 20.79
N LEU A 309 -18.45 26.65 19.82
CA LEU A 309 -17.05 27.05 19.80
C LEU A 309 -16.81 28.03 18.66
N GLU A 310 -15.77 28.84 18.79
CA GLU A 310 -15.25 29.72 17.75
C GLU A 310 -13.79 29.35 17.50
N ASP A 311 -13.43 29.02 16.26
CA ASP A 311 -12.04 28.75 15.87
C ASP A 311 -11.33 30.06 15.53
N THR A 312 -10.47 30.52 16.45
CA THR A 312 -9.79 31.82 16.31
C THR A 312 -8.70 31.82 15.24
N LYS A 313 -8.22 30.65 14.81
CA LYS A 313 -7.20 30.54 13.75
C LYS A 313 -7.80 30.75 12.36
N ARG A 314 -9.08 30.43 12.18
CA ARG A 314 -9.69 30.25 10.85
C ARG A 314 -10.93 31.11 10.70
N ASN A 315 -10.71 32.42 10.61
CA ASN A 315 -11.73 33.44 10.40
C ASN A 315 -12.91 33.38 11.38
N ASN A 316 -12.64 33.02 12.64
CA ASN A 316 -13.65 32.97 13.70
C ASN A 316 -14.86 32.10 13.32
N ARG A 317 -14.61 30.99 12.62
CA ARG A 317 -15.71 30.09 12.24
C ARG A 317 -16.40 29.53 13.47
N SER A 318 -17.73 29.55 13.44
CA SER A 318 -18.56 28.97 14.49
C SER A 318 -18.66 27.46 14.29
N LEU A 319 -18.38 26.71 15.33
CA LEU A 319 -18.45 25.26 15.38
C LEU A 319 -19.46 24.84 16.44
N GLU A 320 -20.11 23.70 16.21
CA GLU A 320 -21.01 23.08 17.17
C GLU A 320 -20.47 21.73 17.61
N CYS A 321 -20.33 21.54 18.93
CA CYS A 321 -20.02 20.24 19.51
C CYS A 321 -21.24 19.69 20.25
N ARG A 322 -21.57 18.44 19.95
CA ARG A 322 -22.55 17.67 20.73
C ARG A 322 -21.84 16.86 21.82
N ALA A 323 -22.56 16.49 22.87
CA ALA A 323 -22.06 15.56 23.88
C ALA A 323 -21.56 14.27 23.21
N ALA A 324 -20.36 13.83 23.60
CA ALA A 324 -19.65 12.70 22.97
C ALA A 324 -19.38 12.85 21.46
N GLY A 325 -19.44 14.08 20.93
CA GLY A 325 -19.16 14.42 19.54
C GLY A 325 -17.93 15.29 19.36
N SER A 326 -17.39 15.28 18.14
CA SER A 326 -16.37 16.22 17.68
C SER A 326 -17.01 17.54 17.21
N PRO A 327 -16.22 18.63 17.09
CA PRO A 327 -16.66 19.85 16.41
C PRO A 327 -17.15 19.57 14.99
N LYS A 328 -18.24 20.24 14.61
CA LYS A 328 -18.81 20.25 13.26
C LYS A 328 -19.16 21.67 12.84
#